data_AF-A0A0D2H7P8-F1
#
_entry.id   AF-A0A0D2H7P8-F1
#
_cell.length_a   1.000
_cell.length_b   1.000
_cell.length_c   1.000
_cell.angle_alpha   90.00
_cell.angle_beta   90.00
_cell.angle_gamma   90.00
#
_symmetry.space_group_name_H-M   'P 1'
#
loop_
_entity.id
_entity.type
_entity.pdbx_description
1 polymer ?
#
loop_
_entity_poly.entity_id
_entity_poly.type
_entity_poly.pdbx_seq_one_letter_code
_entity_poly.pdbx_strand_id
1 'polypeptide(L)'
;MTTISHRLARLVGPSLVAISLTEALNAHIWATNTPPTIFLNGSVIFVSGLAIVQAHNTWCRGWPVLITLVGWGNVALGLMRMAIPERLLDSVRRADVRDIRMATAVTAAMGGFLTWMGYFST
;
A
#
# COMPACT_ATOMS: atom_id res chain seq x y z
N MET A 1 -8.49 25.19 -7.20
CA MET A 1 -7.76 24.91 -5.94
C MET A 1 -7.57 23.40 -5.84
N THR A 2 -6.34 22.90 -5.64
CA THR A 2 -6.12 21.45 -5.47
C THR A 2 -6.63 21.01 -4.11
N THR A 3 -7.62 20.10 -4.08
CA THR A 3 -8.13 19.53 -2.84
C THR A 3 -7.09 18.61 -2.17
N ILE A 4 -7.25 18.34 -0.88
CA ILE A 4 -6.38 17.40 -0.14
C ILE A 4 -6.36 16.03 -0.83
N SER A 5 -7.50 15.56 -1.34
CA SER A 5 -7.62 14.33 -2.12
C SER A 5 -6.64 14.30 -3.31
N HIS A 6 -6.57 15.37 -4.11
CA HIS A 6 -5.65 15.42 -5.25
C HIS A 6 -4.18 15.41 -4.83
N ARG A 7 -3.84 16.09 -3.73
CA ARG A 7 -2.46 16.08 -3.21
C ARG A 7 -2.04 14.69 -2.75
N LEU A 8 -2.91 14.01 -2.00
CA LEU A 8 -2.65 12.64 -1.55
C LEU A 8 -2.63 11.65 -2.72
N ALA A 9 -3.50 11.79 -3.71
CA ALA A 9 -3.49 10.94 -4.90
C ALA A 9 -2.17 11.04 -5.69
N ARG A 10 -1.63 12.26 -5.85
CA ARG A 10 -0.32 12.52 -6.49
C ARG A 10 0.86 11.95 -5.70
N LEU A 11 0.70 11.72 -4.41
CA LEU A 11 1.72 11.08 -3.57
C LEU A 11 1.55 9.56 -3.56
N VAL A 12 0.37 9.08 -3.17
CA VAL A 12 0.05 7.66 -2.97
C VAL A 12 0.09 6.90 -4.29
N GLY A 13 -0.50 7.45 -5.36
CA GLY A 13 -0.57 6.79 -6.66
C GLY A 13 0.80 6.38 -7.19
N PRO A 14 1.72 7.34 -7.46
CA PRO A 14 3.05 7.03 -7.97
C PRO A 14 3.87 6.16 -7.01
N SER A 15 3.71 6.34 -5.69
CA SER A 15 4.38 5.52 -4.68
C SER A 15 3.97 4.05 -4.79
N LEU A 16 2.67 3.76 -4.90
CA LEU A 16 2.16 2.39 -5.06
C LEU A 16 2.66 1.74 -6.36
N VAL A 17 2.72 2.50 -7.46
CA VAL A 17 3.26 1.99 -8.73
C VAL A 17 4.75 1.67 -8.59
N ALA A 18 5.54 2.59 -8.04
CA ALA A 18 6.99 2.41 -7.88
C ALA A 18 7.31 1.22 -6.96
N ILE A 19 6.61 1.10 -5.83
CA ILE A 19 6.76 -0.03 -4.90
C ILE A 19 6.40 -1.33 -5.60
N SER A 20 5.23 -1.41 -6.24
CA SER A 20 4.78 -2.66 -6.90
C SER A 20 5.74 -3.11 -8.01
N LEU A 21 6.24 -2.16 -8.81
CA LEU A 21 7.20 -2.46 -9.87
C LEU A 21 8.53 -2.96 -9.30
N THR A 22 9.06 -2.27 -8.29
CA THR A 22 10.33 -2.65 -7.68
C THR A 22 10.23 -3.96 -6.90
N GLU A 23 9.11 -4.24 -6.23
CA GLU A 23 8.82 -5.53 -5.61
C GLU A 23 8.76 -6.65 -6.64
N ALA A 24 8.09 -6.44 -7.78
CA ALA A 24 8.01 -7.44 -8.85
C ALA A 24 9.39 -7.75 -9.45
N LEU A 25 10.23 -6.73 -9.66
CA LEU A 25 11.59 -6.91 -10.19
C LEU A 25 12.53 -7.59 -9.18
N ASN A 26 12.30 -7.37 -7.88
CA ASN A 26 13.15 -7.90 -6.81
C ASN A 26 12.49 -9.01 -6.00
N ALA A 27 11.52 -9.74 -6.58
CA ALA A 27 10.71 -10.70 -5.83
C ALA A 27 11.52 -11.77 -5.07
N HIS A 28 12.73 -12.08 -5.54
CA HIS A 28 13.64 -13.03 -4.90
C HIS A 28 14.06 -12.63 -3.47
N ILE A 29 14.06 -11.34 -3.11
CA ILE A 29 14.46 -10.87 -1.77
C ILE A 29 13.46 -11.31 -0.68
N TRP A 30 12.22 -11.64 -1.06
CA TRP A 30 11.19 -12.07 -0.11
C TRP A 30 11.46 -13.47 0.47
N ALA A 31 12.22 -14.30 -0.25
CA ALA A 31 12.58 -15.64 0.22
C ALA A 31 13.51 -15.61 1.46
N THR A 32 14.34 -14.56 1.57
CA THR A 32 15.30 -14.37 2.67
C THR A 32 14.80 -13.39 3.73
N ASN A 33 13.50 -13.05 3.71
CA ASN A 33 12.93 -12.10 4.65
C ASN A 33 12.94 -12.65 6.09
N THR A 34 13.02 -11.74 7.08
CA THR A 34 13.13 -12.07 8.50
C THR A 34 12.00 -11.40 9.31
N PRO A 35 11.63 -11.94 10.50
CA PRO A 35 10.57 -11.34 11.31
C PRO A 35 10.83 -9.86 11.67
N PRO A 36 12.06 -9.43 12.05
CA PRO A 36 12.35 -8.01 12.29
C PRO A 36 12.12 -7.13 11.06
N THR A 37 12.45 -7.61 9.86
CA THR A 37 12.21 -6.87 8.62
C THR A 37 10.71 -6.72 8.34
N ILE A 38 9.91 -7.75 8.61
CA ILE A 38 8.43 -7.67 8.50
C ILE A 38 7.87 -6.67 9.50
N PHE A 39 8.34 -6.69 10.75
CA PHE A 39 7.94 -5.72 11.77
C PHE A 39 8.27 -4.29 11.34
N LEU A 40 9.52 -4.05 10.91
CA LEU A 40 9.98 -2.73 10.47
C LEU A 40 9.15 -2.23 9.29
N ASN A 41 8.96 -3.05 8.27
CA ASN A 41 8.13 -2.71 7.13
C ASN A 41 6.67 -2.43 7.54
N GLY A 42 6.12 -3.25 8.45
CA GLY A 42 4.81 -3.04 9.06
C GLY A 42 4.69 -1.68 9.75
N SER A 43 5.71 -1.26 10.50
CA SER A 43 5.72 0.03 11.19
C SER A 43 5.67 1.23 10.23
N VAL A 44 6.42 1.16 9.12
CA VAL A 44 6.40 2.21 8.07
C VAL A 44 5.03 2.27 7.41
N ILE A 45 4.46 1.11 7.04
CA ILE A 45 3.12 1.03 6.45
C ILE A 45 2.07 1.58 7.44
N PHE A 46 2.13 1.20 8.71
CA PHE A 46 1.20 1.66 9.75
C PHE A 46 1.22 3.18 9.90
N VAL A 47 2.40 3.78 10.06
CA VAL A 47 2.56 5.24 10.20
C VAL A 47 2.08 5.96 8.93
N SER A 48 2.37 5.42 7.74
CA SER A 48 1.87 5.99 6.48
C SER A 48 0.35 5.96 6.41
N GLY A 49 -0.28 4.86 6.86
CA GLY A 49 -1.74 4.72 6.91
C GLY A 49 -2.37 5.72 7.87
N LEU A 50 -1.80 5.85 9.08
CA LEU A 50 -2.25 6.84 10.06
C LEU A 50 -2.14 8.27 9.51
N ALA A 51 -1.03 8.61 8.87
CA ALA A 51 -0.85 9.93 8.27
C ALA A 51 -1.92 10.22 7.20
N ILE A 52 -2.26 9.24 6.36
CA ILE A 52 -3.33 9.36 5.38
C ILE A 52 -4.68 9.53 6.06
N VAL A 53 -5.05 8.67 7.02
CA VAL A 53 -6.35 8.74 7.71
C VAL A 53 -6.53 10.06 8.46
N GLN A 54 -5.47 10.56 9.10
CA GLN A 54 -5.47 11.85 9.80
C GLN A 54 -5.67 13.03 8.84
N ALA A 55 -5.03 12.98 7.66
CA ALA A 55 -5.16 14.04 6.66
C ALA A 55 -6.45 13.93 5.82
N HIS A 56 -6.96 12.72 5.64
CA HIS A 56 -8.05 12.40 4.72
C HIS A 56 -8.82 11.15 5.15
N ASN A 57 -10.00 11.37 5.73
CA ASN A 57 -10.95 10.32 6.09
C ASN A 57 -12.34 10.66 5.53
N THR A 58 -12.43 10.72 4.19
CA THR A 58 -13.67 11.08 3.49
C THR A 58 -14.33 9.83 2.93
N TRP A 59 -15.56 9.56 3.36
CA TRP A 59 -16.41 8.49 2.85
C TRP A 59 -17.43 9.07 1.88
N CYS A 60 -17.11 9.02 0.59
CA CYS A 60 -17.99 9.50 -0.48
C CYS A 60 -18.13 8.43 -1.57
N ARG A 61 -19.10 8.59 -2.47
CA ARG A 61 -19.28 7.68 -3.61
C ARG A 61 -18.28 7.91 -4.76
N GLY A 62 -17.41 8.91 -4.63
CA GLY A 62 -16.40 9.24 -5.64
C GLY A 62 -15.06 8.58 -5.39
N TRP A 63 -14.12 8.79 -6.31
CA TRP A 63 -12.75 8.27 -6.22
C TRP A 63 -11.97 8.65 -4.94
N PRO A 64 -12.21 9.78 -4.24
CA PRO A 64 -11.45 10.09 -3.02
C PRO A 64 -11.61 9.06 -1.89
N VAL A 65 -12.67 8.23 -1.93
CA VAL A 65 -12.84 7.13 -0.98
C VAL A 65 -11.72 6.10 -1.07
N LEU A 66 -11.11 5.93 -2.26
CA LEU A 66 -9.99 5.00 -2.44
C LEU A 66 -8.78 5.41 -1.62
N ILE A 67 -8.52 6.72 -1.45
CA ILE A 67 -7.44 7.21 -0.58
C ILE A 67 -7.74 6.82 0.87
N THR A 68 -8.98 7.02 1.31
CA THR A 68 -9.43 6.62 2.65
C THR A 68 -9.25 5.12 2.87
N LEU A 69 -9.61 4.30 1.88
CA LEU A 69 -9.42 2.85 1.90
C LEU A 69 -7.94 2.45 1.94
N VAL A 70 -7.07 3.12 1.18
CA VAL A 70 -5.61 2.89 1.27
C VAL A 70 -5.09 3.26 2.65
N GLY A 71 -5.52 4.38 3.22
CA GLY A 71 -5.15 4.79 4.58
C GLY A 71 -5.50 3.72 5.62
N TRP A 72 -6.77 3.33 5.67
CA TRP A 72 -7.23 2.29 6.59
C TRP A 72 -6.62 0.91 6.31
N GLY A 73 -6.43 0.56 5.04
CA GLY A 73 -5.74 -0.67 4.62
C GLY A 73 -4.31 -0.73 5.13
N ASN A 74 -3.57 0.37 5.02
CA ASN A 74 -2.21 0.50 5.55
C ASN A 74 -2.20 0.44 7.09
N VAL A 75 -3.16 1.07 7.78
CA VAL A 75 -3.29 0.94 9.24
C VAL A 75 -3.48 -0.53 9.63
N ALA A 76 -4.43 -1.24 9.01
CA ALA A 76 -4.71 -2.63 9.33
C ALA A 76 -3.52 -3.55 8.99
N LEU A 77 -2.97 -3.44 7.78
CA LEU A 77 -1.86 -4.26 7.31
C LEU A 77 -0.59 -4.03 8.13
N GLY A 78 -0.26 -2.76 8.39
CA GLY A 78 0.90 -2.39 9.19
C GLY A 78 0.80 -2.92 10.61
N LEU A 79 -0.38 -2.78 11.24
CA LEU A 79 -0.62 -3.30 12.58
C LEU A 79 -0.53 -4.84 12.63
N MET A 80 -1.07 -5.55 11.63
CA MET A 80 -0.94 -7.02 11.55
C MET A 80 0.53 -7.45 11.41
N ARG A 81 1.32 -6.77 10.56
CA ARG A 81 2.76 -7.04 10.41
C ARG A 81 3.54 -6.81 11.70
N MET A 82 3.13 -5.86 12.53
CA MET A 82 3.76 -5.59 13.83
C MET A 82 3.32 -6.57 14.93
N ALA A 83 2.04 -6.94 14.95
CA ALA A 83 1.47 -7.76 16.02
C ALA A 83 1.82 -9.26 15.89
N ILE A 84 1.96 -9.77 14.67
CA ILE A 84 2.20 -11.19 14.39
C ILE A 84 3.23 -11.41 13.25
N PRO A 85 4.46 -10.87 13.37
CA PRO A 85 5.46 -10.87 12.29
C PRO A 85 5.86 -12.28 11.83
N GLU A 86 6.00 -13.26 12.74
CA GLU A 86 6.37 -14.63 12.40
C GLU A 86 5.28 -15.33 11.58
N ARG A 87 4.02 -15.16 11.97
CA ARG A 87 2.88 -15.76 11.24
C ARG A 87 2.76 -15.20 9.82
N LEU A 88 3.04 -13.90 9.66
CA LEU A 88 3.07 -13.29 8.34
C LEU A 88 4.28 -13.76 7.52
N LEU A 89 5.45 -13.96 8.15
CA LEU A 89 6.61 -14.53 7.45
C LEU A 89 6.30 -15.90 6.87
N ASP A 90 5.69 -16.78 7.65
CA ASP A 90 5.30 -18.11 7.19
C ASP A 90 4.31 -18.05 6.03
N SER A 91 3.43 -17.05 6.03
CA SER A 91 2.46 -16.83 4.96
C SER A 91 3.15 -16.35 3.68
N VAL A 92 4.12 -15.43 3.79
CA VAL A 92 4.94 -14.96 2.65
C VAL A 92 5.77 -16.10 2.07
N ARG A 93 6.34 -16.98 2.91
CA ARG A 93 7.12 -18.15 2.46
C ARG A 93 6.28 -19.20 1.74
N ARG A 94 4.99 -19.30 2.11
CA ARG A 94 4.03 -20.22 1.48
C ARG A 94 3.31 -19.62 0.27
N ALA A 95 3.44 -18.32 0.03
CA ALA A 95 2.77 -17.64 -1.07
C ALA A 95 3.36 -18.11 -2.40
N ASP A 96 2.49 -18.45 -3.35
CA ASP A 96 2.92 -18.77 -4.70
C ASP A 96 3.34 -17.49 -5.43
N VAL A 97 4.26 -17.60 -6.39
CA VAL A 97 4.66 -16.50 -7.28
C VAL A 97 3.44 -15.91 -7.99
N ARG A 98 2.43 -16.73 -8.30
CA ARG A 98 1.16 -16.25 -8.87
C ARG A 98 0.42 -15.30 -7.94
N ASP A 99 0.36 -15.63 -6.65
CA ASP A 99 -0.37 -14.82 -5.66
C ASP A 99 0.35 -13.48 -5.42
N ILE A 100 1.69 -13.52 -5.36
CA ILE A 100 2.54 -12.32 -5.27
C ILE A 100 2.33 -11.43 -6.51
N ARG A 101 2.31 -12.01 -7.72
CA ARG A 101 2.07 -11.28 -8.97
C ARG A 101 0.68 -10.66 -9.03
N MET A 102 -0.35 -11.35 -8.58
CA MET A 102 -1.70 -10.77 -8.51
C MET A 102 -1.77 -9.62 -7.52
N ALA A 103 -1.21 -9.78 -6.32
CA ALA A 103 -1.21 -8.74 -5.30
C ALA A 103 -0.48 -7.47 -5.77
N THR A 104 0.71 -7.62 -6.37
CA THR A 104 1.47 -6.51 -6.95
C THR A 104 0.75 -5.88 -8.16
N ALA A 105 0.11 -6.67 -9.02
CA ALA A 105 -0.67 -6.15 -10.15
C ALA A 105 -1.88 -5.32 -9.71
N VAL A 106 -2.64 -5.80 -8.72
CA VAL A 106 -3.78 -5.07 -8.15
C VAL A 106 -3.32 -3.76 -7.51
N THR A 107 -2.22 -3.82 -6.75
CA THR A 107 -1.64 -2.63 -6.09
C THR A 107 -1.14 -1.61 -7.12
N ALA A 108 -0.46 -2.08 -8.17
CA ALA A 108 0.00 -1.24 -9.27
C ALA A 108 -1.17 -0.61 -10.04
N ALA A 109 -2.23 -1.37 -10.32
CA ALA A 109 -3.42 -0.86 -11.00
C ALA A 109 -4.12 0.22 -10.19
N MET A 110 -4.27 0.00 -8.87
CA MET A 110 -4.80 1.01 -7.95
C MET A 110 -3.91 2.25 -7.90
N GLY A 111 -2.58 2.08 -7.85
CA GLY A 111 -1.61 3.17 -7.91
C GLY A 111 -1.70 3.96 -9.21
N GLY A 112 -1.83 3.29 -10.35
CA GLY A 112 -1.99 3.92 -11.67
C GLY A 112 -3.29 4.71 -11.75
N PHE A 113 -4.40 4.15 -11.26
CA PHE A 113 -5.68 4.83 -11.20
C PHE A 113 -5.62 6.09 -10.31
N LEU A 114 -5.06 5.98 -9.11
CA LEU A 114 -4.91 7.13 -8.21
C LEU A 114 -3.96 8.19 -8.78
N THR A 115 -2.92 7.78 -9.49
CA THR A 115 -2.04 8.70 -10.23
C THR A 115 -2.85 9.47 -11.26
N TRP A 116 -3.62 8.77 -12.09
CA TRP A 116 -4.47 9.40 -13.10
C TRP A 116 -5.43 10.42 -12.47
N MET A 117 -6.17 10.03 -11.43
CA MET A 117 -7.10 10.93 -10.74
C MET A 117 -6.36 12.12 -10.11
N GLY A 118 -5.21 11.89 -9.49
CA GLY A 118 -4.44 12.97 -8.87
C GLY A 118 -4.01 14.05 -9.86
N TYR A 119 -3.55 13.66 -11.05
CA TYR A 119 -2.99 14.60 -12.02
C TYR A 119 -4.00 15.15 -13.02
N PHE A 120 -4.99 14.36 -13.43
CA PHE A 120 -5.85 14.66 -14.58
C PHE A 120 -7.33 14.83 -14.24
N SER A 121 -7.82 14.40 -13.08
CA SER A 121 -9.22 14.71 -12.72
C SER A 121 -9.35 16.16 -12.25
N THR A 122 -10.40 16.84 -12.73
CA THR A 122 -10.73 18.24 -12.44
C THR A 122 -11.43 18.42 -11.10
#